data_AF-A0A1I6W6R8-F1
#
_entry.id   AF-A0A1I6W6R8-F1
#
_cell.length_a   1.000
_cell.length_b   1.000
_cell.length_c   1.000
_cell.angle_alpha   90.00
_cell.angle_beta   90.00
_cell.angle_gamma   90.00
#
_symmetry.space_group_name_H-M   'P 1'
#
loop_
_entity.id
_entity.type
_entity.pdbx_description
1 polymer ?
#
loop_
_entity_poly.entity_id
_entity_poly.type
_entity_poly.pdbx_seq_one_letter_code
_entity_poly.pdbx_strand_id
1 'polypeptide(L)'
;MSDVNTASSTFLIGLDAEEKADLPRATYIMLEAYYEADDNYHLTSIEEAEEEGGFALHIGLPDRPAHRYATHFGSFEAGLKCLQRLKKESHPNAGMWLSTVEILAEIKGDDIWRGTVHARASCDPTDNECAWNTLSAALTKADAQGRGVVLITEEMPSVIKDIATHL
;
A
#
# COMPACT_ATOMS: atom_id res chain seq x y z
N MET A 1 -13.11 3.33 -25.42
CA MET A 1 -11.64 3.44 -25.32
C MET A 1 -11.30 4.84 -24.86
N SER A 2 -11.41 5.08 -23.55
CA SER A 2 -11.19 6.39 -22.93
C SER A 2 -11.50 6.20 -21.45
N ASP A 3 -10.47 5.89 -20.65
CA ASP A 3 -10.48 5.91 -19.16
C ASP A 3 -9.13 5.46 -18.55
N VAL A 4 -8.17 5.01 -19.37
CA VAL A 4 -6.84 4.58 -18.90
C VAL A 4 -5.95 5.78 -18.51
N ASN A 5 -6.23 6.97 -19.01
CA ASN A 5 -5.32 8.13 -18.88
C ASN A 5 -5.53 9.01 -17.64
N THR A 6 -6.63 8.81 -16.89
CA THR A 6 -7.05 9.80 -15.88
C THR A 6 -6.31 9.65 -14.56
N ALA A 7 -6.09 8.44 -14.05
CA ALA A 7 -5.48 8.24 -12.73
C ALA A 7 -3.93 8.23 -12.72
N SER A 8 -3.27 7.92 -13.84
CA SER A 8 -1.82 8.18 -14.01
C SER A 8 -1.57 9.70 -14.09
N SER A 9 -2.51 10.44 -14.71
CA SER A 9 -2.54 11.90 -14.65
C SER A 9 -2.77 12.41 -13.23
N THR A 10 -3.66 11.83 -12.42
CA THR A 10 -3.95 12.36 -11.06
C THR A 10 -2.78 12.22 -10.09
N PHE A 11 -2.04 11.10 -10.08
CA PHE A 11 -0.83 10.98 -9.26
C PHE A 11 0.23 11.99 -9.69
N LEU A 12 0.51 12.07 -11.00
CA LEU A 12 1.47 13.05 -11.52
C LEU A 12 1.00 14.50 -11.33
N ILE A 13 -0.30 14.78 -11.23
CA ILE A 13 -0.82 16.13 -10.94
C ILE A 13 -0.44 16.57 -9.52
N GLY A 14 -0.38 15.63 -8.56
CA GLY A 14 0.00 15.92 -7.18
C GLY A 14 1.50 16.14 -6.98
N LEU A 15 2.34 15.58 -7.87
CA LEU A 15 3.80 15.73 -7.79
C LEU A 15 4.27 17.08 -8.32
N ASP A 16 5.23 17.70 -7.63
CA ASP A 16 5.96 18.85 -8.16
C ASP A 16 6.94 18.45 -9.29
N ALA A 17 7.64 19.43 -9.85
CA ALA A 17 8.56 19.19 -10.96
C ALA A 17 9.80 18.37 -10.56
N GLU A 18 10.28 18.52 -9.32
CA GLU A 18 11.42 17.77 -8.80
C GLU A 18 11.03 16.31 -8.53
N GLU A 19 9.88 16.10 -7.91
CA GLU A 19 9.33 14.76 -7.62
C GLU A 19 9.08 13.96 -8.89
N LYS A 20 8.54 14.61 -9.93
CA LYS A 20 8.41 14.01 -11.27
C LYS A 20 9.75 13.60 -11.87
N ALA A 21 10.80 14.40 -11.68
CA ALA A 21 12.14 14.12 -12.20
C ALA A 21 12.85 13.00 -11.43
N ASP A 22 12.53 12.86 -10.14
CA ASP A 22 13.08 11.84 -9.26
C ASP A 22 12.39 10.49 -9.42
N LEU A 23 11.11 10.48 -9.79
CA LEU A 23 10.33 9.26 -9.93
C LEU A 23 11.06 8.20 -10.80
N PRO A 24 11.58 8.48 -12.02
CA PRO A 24 12.35 7.50 -12.82
C PRO A 24 13.59 6.88 -12.14
N ARG A 25 14.12 7.54 -11.09
CA ARG A 25 15.30 7.12 -10.34
C ARG A 25 14.93 6.39 -9.04
N ALA A 26 13.65 6.21 -8.75
CA ALA A 26 13.16 5.55 -7.55
C ALA A 26 13.75 4.12 -7.44
N THR A 27 14.37 3.84 -6.30
CA THR A 27 14.85 2.50 -5.91
C THR A 27 13.83 1.76 -5.06
N TYR A 28 13.02 2.51 -4.31
CA TYR A 28 11.86 1.99 -3.61
C TYR A 28 10.74 3.03 -3.56
N ILE A 29 9.51 2.56 -3.39
CA ILE A 29 8.33 3.39 -3.14
C ILE A 29 7.61 2.79 -1.93
N MET A 30 7.22 3.64 -0.98
CA MET A 30 6.65 3.22 0.29
C MET A 30 5.28 3.85 0.48
N LEU A 31 4.29 3.05 0.86
CA LEU A 31 2.99 3.52 1.33
C LEU A 31 3.02 3.55 2.86
N GLU A 32 2.82 4.73 3.43
CA GLU A 32 2.90 4.98 4.87
C GLU A 32 1.54 5.35 5.44
N ALA A 33 1.13 4.69 6.52
CA ALA A 33 -0.06 5.04 7.30
C ALA A 33 0.32 6.08 8.36
N TYR A 34 -0.41 7.20 8.40
CA TYR A 34 -0.14 8.28 9.33
C TYR A 34 -1.43 8.91 9.87
N TYR A 35 -1.32 9.63 10.98
CA TYR A 35 -2.33 10.60 11.44
C TYR A 35 -1.66 11.94 11.72
N GLU A 36 -2.45 13.01 11.64
CA GLU A 36 -2.00 14.36 11.96
C GLU A 36 -2.39 14.68 13.40
N ALA A 37 -1.40 15.02 14.23
CA ALA A 37 -1.63 15.55 15.56
C ALA A 37 -0.78 16.80 15.77
N ASP A 38 -1.46 17.91 16.07
CA ASP A 38 -0.89 19.25 16.11
C ASP A 38 -0.18 19.58 14.78
N ASP A 39 1.09 20.01 14.83
CA ASP A 39 1.93 20.32 13.66
C ASP A 39 2.79 19.12 13.21
N ASN A 40 2.49 17.90 13.67
CA ASN A 40 3.31 16.71 13.43
C ASN A 40 2.55 15.57 12.75
N TYR A 41 3.29 14.85 11.90
CA TYR A 41 2.88 13.60 11.29
C TYR A 41 3.39 12.42 12.12
N HIS A 42 2.49 11.54 12.52
CA HIS A 42 2.81 10.36 13.31
C HIS A 42 2.41 9.09 12.58
N LEU A 43 3.25 8.06 12.64
CA LEU A 43 2.90 6.73 12.17
C LEU A 43 1.73 6.18 12.99
N THR A 44 0.81 5.49 12.32
CA THR A 44 -0.28 4.75 12.97
C THR A 44 -0.55 3.42 12.24
N SER A 45 -1.50 2.63 12.76
CA SER A 45 -2.05 1.45 12.12
C SER A 45 -2.82 1.83 10.84
N ILE A 46 -3.09 0.85 9.99
CA ILE A 46 -3.87 1.08 8.76
C ILE A 46 -5.31 1.47 9.14
N GLU A 47 -5.86 0.80 10.14
CA GLU A 47 -7.23 0.99 10.61
C GLU A 47 -7.43 2.41 11.19
N GLU A 48 -6.53 2.88 12.05
CA GLU A 48 -6.61 4.25 12.57
C GLU A 48 -6.36 5.31 11.48
N ALA A 49 -5.45 5.04 10.52
CA ALA A 49 -5.24 5.95 9.39
C ALA A 49 -6.49 6.08 8.49
N GLU A 50 -7.30 5.03 8.32
CA GLU A 50 -8.59 5.11 7.61
C GLU A 50 -9.64 5.94 8.37
N GLU A 51 -9.60 5.94 9.70
CA GLU A 51 -10.61 6.61 10.53
C GLU A 51 -10.27 8.08 10.82
N GLU A 52 -9.02 8.36 11.18
CA GLU A 52 -8.59 9.65 11.73
C GLU A 52 -7.36 10.25 11.04
N GLY A 53 -6.79 9.57 10.05
CA GLY A 53 -5.52 9.94 9.44
C GLY A 53 -5.53 9.96 7.92
N GLY A 54 -4.48 9.39 7.34
CA GLY A 54 -4.35 9.23 5.90
C GLY A 54 -3.14 8.38 5.53
N PHE A 55 -2.89 8.31 4.23
CA PHE A 55 -1.78 7.54 3.68
C PHE A 55 -0.89 8.39 2.80
N ALA A 56 0.42 8.27 2.95
CA ALA A 56 1.39 9.00 2.15
C ALA A 56 2.21 8.03 1.30
N LEU A 57 2.51 8.41 0.06
CA LEU A 57 3.53 7.72 -0.75
C LEU A 57 4.86 8.45 -0.65
N HIS A 58 5.91 7.69 -0.32
CA HIS A 58 7.28 8.15 -0.28
C HIS A 58 8.11 7.55 -1.39
N ILE A 59 8.94 8.39 -2.03
CA ILE A 59 9.86 7.96 -3.10
C ILE A 59 11.28 7.89 -2.54
N GLY A 60 11.87 6.70 -2.60
CA GLY A 60 13.22 6.41 -2.15
C GLY A 60 14.25 6.48 -3.26
N LEU A 61 15.25 7.34 -3.11
CA LEU A 61 16.34 7.50 -4.08
C LEU A 61 17.65 6.88 -3.59
N PRO A 62 18.53 6.40 -4.49
CA PRO A 62 19.79 5.77 -4.11
C PRO A 62 20.74 6.72 -3.38
N ASP A 63 20.64 8.02 -3.65
CA ASP A 63 21.49 9.09 -3.14
C ASP A 63 20.80 9.94 -2.04
N ARG A 64 19.50 9.75 -1.81
CA ARG A 64 18.69 10.55 -0.86
C ARG A 64 17.61 9.69 -0.20
N PRO A 65 17.94 8.97 0.88
CA PRO A 65 16.98 8.08 1.55
C PRO A 65 16.04 8.81 2.53
N ALA A 66 16.30 10.08 2.87
CA ALA A 66 15.59 10.79 3.92
C ALA A 66 14.33 11.48 3.37
N HIS A 67 13.24 10.71 3.27
CA HIS A 67 11.81 11.11 3.26
C HIS A 67 11.35 12.18 2.24
N ARG A 68 10.48 11.79 1.29
CA ARG A 68 9.73 12.75 0.46
C ARG A 68 8.26 12.33 0.36
N TYR A 69 7.41 13.08 1.09
CA TYR A 69 5.94 13.03 1.03
C TYR A 69 5.47 13.46 -0.36
N ALA A 70 5.39 12.51 -1.30
CA ALA A 70 5.12 12.82 -2.68
C ALA A 70 3.62 13.09 -2.92
N THR A 71 2.75 12.34 -2.23
CA THR A 71 1.30 12.53 -2.33
C THR A 71 0.57 11.86 -1.17
N HIS A 72 -0.68 12.29 -0.93
CA HIS A 72 -1.53 11.82 0.15
C HIS A 72 -2.83 11.22 -0.38
N PHE A 73 -3.34 10.21 0.32
CA PHE A 73 -4.60 9.54 0.04
C PHE A 73 -5.44 9.50 1.31
N GLY A 74 -6.74 9.77 1.16
CA GLY A 74 -7.71 9.61 2.24
C GLY A 74 -8.20 8.18 2.44
N SER A 75 -7.68 7.20 1.68
CA SER A 75 -7.95 5.79 1.91
C SER A 75 -6.78 4.90 1.47
N PHE A 76 -6.65 3.76 2.13
CA PHE A 76 -5.61 2.77 1.87
C PHE A 76 -5.77 2.16 0.48
N GLU A 77 -7.01 1.89 0.08
CA GLU A 77 -7.35 1.38 -1.25
C GLU A 77 -6.82 2.31 -2.36
N ALA A 78 -6.98 3.63 -2.21
CA ALA A 78 -6.50 4.59 -3.19
C ALA A 78 -4.96 4.60 -3.27
N GLY A 79 -4.27 4.51 -2.13
CA GLY A 79 -2.83 4.38 -2.06
C GLY A 79 -2.31 3.12 -2.75
N LEU A 80 -2.95 1.98 -2.52
CA LEU A 80 -2.60 0.70 -3.16
C LEU A 80 -2.85 0.69 -4.67
N LYS A 81 -3.97 1.26 -5.14
CA LYS A 81 -4.23 1.46 -6.57
C LYS A 81 -3.12 2.26 -7.24
N CYS A 82 -2.64 3.31 -6.56
CA CYS A 82 -1.52 4.10 -7.05
C CYS A 82 -0.22 3.27 -7.11
N LEU A 83 0.11 2.58 -6.02
CA LEU A 83 1.31 1.75 -5.93
C LEU A 83 1.34 0.64 -7.00
N GLN A 84 0.20 -0.01 -7.26
CA GLN A 84 0.04 -1.02 -8.32
C GLN A 84 0.31 -0.44 -9.72
N ARG A 85 -0.20 0.76 -10.00
CA ARG A 85 0.06 1.45 -11.27
C ARG A 85 1.53 1.80 -11.41
N LEU A 86 2.15 2.34 -10.36
CA LEU A 86 3.57 2.66 -10.36
C LEU A 86 4.42 1.42 -10.63
N LYS A 87 4.14 0.30 -9.95
CA LYS A 87 4.81 -0.99 -10.21
C LYS A 87 4.67 -1.43 -11.66
N LYS A 88 3.47 -1.36 -12.22
CA LYS A 88 3.15 -1.90 -13.55
C LYS A 88 3.65 -1.03 -14.69
N GLU A 89 3.53 0.29 -14.58
CA GLU A 89 3.66 1.21 -15.71
C GLU A 89 5.02 1.90 -15.76
N SER A 90 5.59 2.23 -14.59
CA SER A 90 6.69 3.21 -14.53
C SER A 90 7.91 2.69 -13.78
N HIS A 91 7.73 1.82 -12.78
CA HIS A 91 8.77 1.41 -11.83
C HIS A 91 8.72 -0.09 -11.49
N PRO A 92 8.78 -1.00 -12.48
CA PRO A 92 8.71 -2.44 -12.22
C PRO A 92 9.88 -2.95 -11.37
N ASN A 93 11.01 -2.25 -11.37
CA ASN A 93 12.21 -2.65 -10.64
C ASN A 93 12.35 -1.99 -9.26
N ALA A 94 11.49 -1.02 -8.91
CA ALA A 94 11.51 -0.44 -7.58
C ALA A 94 10.95 -1.43 -6.54
N GLY A 95 11.57 -1.46 -5.36
CA GLY A 95 11.02 -2.15 -4.20
C GLY A 95 9.74 -1.45 -3.73
N MET A 96 8.73 -2.22 -3.36
CA MET A 96 7.46 -1.67 -2.85
C MET A 96 7.38 -1.96 -1.37
N TRP A 97 6.99 -0.98 -0.56
CA TRP A 97 7.04 -1.09 0.90
C TRP A 97 5.75 -0.58 1.54
N LEU A 98 5.41 -1.18 2.67
CA LEU A 98 4.36 -0.74 3.58
C LEU A 98 5.03 -0.28 4.89
N SER A 99 4.67 0.91 5.35
CA SER A 99 5.12 1.50 6.61
C SER A 99 3.91 1.85 7.47
N THR A 100 3.89 1.35 8.69
CA THR A 100 2.87 1.64 9.71
C THR A 100 3.59 1.81 11.05
N VAL A 101 2.86 2.15 12.12
CA VAL A 101 3.47 2.19 13.46
C VAL A 101 4.02 0.83 13.91
N GLU A 102 3.43 -0.25 13.41
CA GLU A 102 3.79 -1.62 13.79
C GLU A 102 4.85 -2.24 12.87
N ILE A 103 4.91 -1.84 11.58
CA ILE A 103 5.78 -2.52 10.62
C ILE A 103 6.36 -1.62 9.55
N LEU A 104 7.61 -1.92 9.15
CA LEU A 104 8.18 -1.57 7.86
C LEU A 104 8.50 -2.85 7.09
N ALA A 105 7.69 -3.18 6.08
CA ALA A 105 7.81 -4.44 5.34
C ALA A 105 7.74 -4.25 3.83
N GLU A 106 8.51 -5.06 3.12
CA GLU A 106 8.48 -5.12 1.66
C GLU A 106 7.22 -5.85 1.18
N ILE A 107 6.51 -5.23 0.25
CA ILE A 107 5.41 -5.80 -0.54
C ILE A 107 6.05 -6.63 -1.66
N LYS A 108 6.06 -7.94 -1.46
CA LYS A 108 6.68 -8.90 -2.39
C LYS A 108 5.72 -9.37 -3.48
N GLY A 109 6.27 -9.69 -4.64
CA GLY A 109 5.54 -10.19 -5.80
C GLY A 109 5.04 -9.09 -6.73
N ASP A 110 4.43 -9.51 -7.84
CA ASP A 110 3.91 -8.59 -8.87
C ASP A 110 2.51 -8.07 -8.52
N ASP A 111 1.76 -8.81 -7.71
CA ASP A 111 0.43 -8.40 -7.24
C ASP A 111 0.56 -7.62 -5.92
N ILE A 112 0.46 -6.29 -6.03
CA ILE A 112 0.54 -5.37 -4.88
C ILE A 112 -0.53 -5.67 -3.83
N TRP A 113 -1.74 -6.07 -4.21
CA TRP A 113 -2.81 -6.30 -3.24
C TRP A 113 -2.49 -7.50 -2.35
N ARG A 114 -2.11 -8.61 -2.98
CA ARG A 114 -1.70 -9.83 -2.27
C ARG A 114 -0.42 -9.61 -1.47
N GLY A 115 0.56 -8.96 -2.08
CA GLY A 115 1.82 -8.62 -1.43
C GLY A 115 1.61 -7.78 -0.17
N THR A 116 0.69 -6.81 -0.20
CA THR A 116 0.37 -5.95 0.95
C THR A 116 -0.27 -6.74 2.08
N VAL A 117 -1.22 -7.63 1.78
CA VAL A 117 -1.80 -8.51 2.80
C VAL A 117 -0.72 -9.34 3.49
N HIS A 118 0.16 -9.97 2.72
CA HIS A 118 1.26 -10.76 3.29
C HIS A 118 2.25 -9.90 4.08
N ALA A 119 2.55 -8.68 3.61
CA ALA A 119 3.40 -7.74 4.32
C ALA A 119 2.78 -7.36 5.67
N ARG A 120 1.50 -6.97 5.71
CA ARG A 120 0.82 -6.59 6.96
C ARG A 120 0.67 -7.76 7.94
N ALA A 121 0.38 -8.95 7.43
CA ALA A 121 0.32 -10.19 8.21
C ALA A 121 1.68 -10.59 8.82
N SER A 122 2.80 -10.12 8.25
CA SER A 122 4.14 -10.42 8.78
C SER A 122 4.49 -9.68 10.08
N CYS A 123 3.67 -8.70 10.48
CA CYS A 123 3.88 -7.90 11.69
C CYS A 123 3.82 -8.75 12.97
N ASP A 124 2.78 -9.56 13.08
CA ASP A 124 2.64 -10.54 14.15
C ASP A 124 2.09 -11.84 13.54
N PRO A 125 2.95 -12.70 12.98
CA PRO A 125 2.51 -13.92 12.30
C PRO A 125 1.95 -14.97 13.26
N THR A 126 2.02 -14.75 14.58
CA THR A 126 1.57 -15.72 15.60
C THR A 126 0.13 -15.47 16.05
N ASP A 127 -0.41 -14.27 15.80
CA ASP A 127 -1.79 -13.93 16.12
C ASP A 127 -2.76 -14.53 15.08
N ASN A 128 -3.31 -15.70 15.38
CA ASN A 128 -4.27 -16.38 14.52
C ASN A 128 -5.68 -15.75 14.53
N GLU A 129 -5.95 -14.81 15.43
CA GLU A 129 -7.21 -14.05 15.50
C GLU A 129 -7.11 -12.75 14.68
N CYS A 130 -5.88 -12.31 14.35
CA CYS A 130 -5.66 -11.18 13.44
C CYS A 130 -6.29 -11.43 12.06
N ALA A 131 -7.17 -10.51 11.66
CA ALA A 131 -7.86 -10.59 10.38
C ALA A 131 -6.89 -10.58 9.17
N TRP A 132 -5.76 -9.87 9.27
CA TRP A 132 -4.71 -9.88 8.25
C TRP A 132 -4.06 -11.25 8.08
N ASN A 133 -3.80 -11.96 9.19
CA ASN A 133 -3.24 -13.31 9.15
C ASN A 133 -4.23 -14.32 8.58
N THR A 134 -5.50 -14.20 8.96
CA THR A 134 -6.59 -15.02 8.42
C THR A 134 -6.69 -14.84 6.90
N LEU A 135 -6.65 -13.59 6.41
CA LEU A 135 -6.68 -13.29 4.99
C LEU A 135 -5.43 -13.81 4.25
N SER A 136 -4.25 -13.56 4.81
CA SER A 136 -2.96 -14.03 4.27
C SER A 136 -2.89 -15.56 4.13
N ALA A 137 -3.40 -16.30 5.12
CA ALA A 137 -3.49 -17.75 5.07
C ALA A 137 -4.48 -18.23 4.00
N ALA A 138 -5.62 -17.55 3.86
CA ALA A 138 -6.61 -17.85 2.82
C ALA A 138 -6.04 -17.64 1.41
N LEU A 139 -5.32 -16.53 1.18
CA LEU A 139 -4.59 -16.27 -0.07
C LEU A 139 -3.59 -17.38 -0.38
N THR A 140 -2.74 -17.73 0.58
CA THR A 140 -1.72 -18.79 0.42
C THR A 140 -2.35 -20.12 0.00
N LYS A 141 -3.48 -20.48 0.62
CA LYS A 141 -4.21 -21.71 0.29
C LYS A 141 -4.84 -21.65 -1.10
N ALA A 142 -5.40 -20.50 -1.49
CA ALA A 142 -6.00 -20.32 -2.80
C ALA A 142 -4.95 -20.42 -3.92
N ASP A 143 -3.76 -19.84 -3.69
CA ASP A 143 -2.64 -19.84 -4.62
C ASP A 143 -2.09 -21.24 -4.85
N ALA A 144 -1.91 -22.00 -3.76
CA ALA A 144 -1.53 -23.41 -3.84
C ALA A 144 -2.56 -24.27 -4.62
N GLN A 145 -3.80 -23.81 -4.72
CA GLN A 145 -4.90 -24.52 -5.39
C GLN A 145 -5.24 -23.97 -6.78
N GLY A 146 -4.59 -22.88 -7.21
CA GLY A 146 -4.91 -22.20 -8.47
C GLY A 146 -6.35 -21.65 -8.52
N ARG A 147 -6.91 -21.27 -7.37
CA ARG A 147 -8.29 -20.76 -7.24
C ARG A 147 -8.27 -19.29 -6.83
N GLY A 148 -9.33 -18.56 -7.19
CA GLY A 148 -9.62 -17.26 -6.60
C GLY A 148 -10.00 -17.40 -5.13
N VAL A 149 -9.92 -16.30 -4.38
CA VAL A 149 -10.22 -16.27 -2.95
C VAL A 149 -11.70 -15.93 -2.78
N VAL A 150 -12.41 -16.69 -1.93
CA VAL A 150 -13.76 -16.35 -1.49
C VAL A 150 -13.72 -16.17 0.01
N LEU A 151 -13.82 -14.93 0.48
CA LEU A 151 -13.87 -14.61 1.91
C LEU A 151 -15.31 -14.45 2.35
N ILE A 152 -15.60 -14.87 3.58
CA ILE A 152 -16.86 -14.61 4.26
C ILE A 152 -16.59 -13.44 5.21
N THR A 153 -17.22 -12.29 4.93
CA THR A 153 -16.70 -10.94 5.23
C THR A 153 -17.43 -10.19 6.35
N GLU A 154 -18.32 -10.83 7.12
CA GLU A 154 -19.19 -10.05 8.02
C GLU A 154 -18.43 -9.44 9.22
N GLU A 155 -17.44 -10.14 9.79
CA GLU A 155 -16.72 -9.71 11.02
C GLU A 155 -15.36 -9.03 10.79
N MET A 156 -14.92 -8.83 9.54
CA MET A 156 -13.59 -8.23 9.28
C MET A 156 -13.59 -6.68 9.40
N PRO A 157 -12.45 -6.05 9.71
CA PRO A 157 -12.27 -4.61 9.55
C PRO A 157 -12.65 -4.11 8.14
N SER A 158 -13.21 -2.90 8.04
CA SER A 158 -13.64 -2.29 6.76
C SER A 158 -12.55 -2.30 5.71
N VAL A 159 -11.33 -1.87 6.08
CA VAL A 159 -10.18 -1.82 5.19
C VAL A 159 -9.83 -3.18 4.57
N ILE A 160 -10.00 -4.26 5.34
CA ILE A 160 -9.79 -5.63 4.85
C ILE A 160 -10.90 -6.03 3.87
N LYS A 161 -12.15 -5.63 4.11
CA LYS A 161 -13.26 -5.88 3.18
C LYS A 161 -13.02 -5.16 1.86
N ASP A 162 -12.54 -3.92 1.90
CA ASP A 162 -12.26 -3.12 0.71
C ASP A 162 -11.13 -3.75 -0.13
N ILE A 163 -10.03 -4.16 0.51
CA ILE A 163 -8.94 -4.89 -0.15
C ILE A 163 -9.41 -6.21 -0.75
N ALA A 164 -10.26 -6.95 -0.03
CA ALA A 164 -10.74 -8.26 -0.48
C ALA A 164 -11.50 -8.19 -1.82
N THR A 165 -12.03 -7.02 -2.20
CA THR A 165 -12.67 -6.84 -3.52
C THR A 165 -11.70 -6.85 -4.70
N HIS A 166 -10.39 -6.80 -4.44
CA HIS A 166 -9.31 -6.75 -5.46
C HIS A 166 -8.46 -8.04 -5.54
N LEU A 167 -8.78 -9.09 -4.75
CA LEU A 167 -7.99 -10.33 -4.60
C LEU A 167 -8.52 -11.54 -5.38
#